data_AF-A0AAD4E6U3-F1
#
_entry.id   AF-A0AAD4E6U3-F1
#
_cell.length_a   1.000
_cell.length_b   1.000
_cell.length_c   1.000
_cell.angle_alpha   90.00
_cell.angle_beta   90.00
_cell.angle_gamma   90.00
#
_symmetry.space_group_name_H-M   'P 1'
#
loop_
_entity.id
_entity.type
_entity.pdbx_description
1 polymer ?
#
loop_
_entity_poly.entity_id
_entity_poly.type
_entity_poly.pdbx_seq_one_letter_code
_entity_poly.pdbx_strand_id
1 'polypeptide(L)' 'ASRLYNTLSQQLPRPLSSPICTISDTHNADISALIPPGDILIHAGDLTHSGTPHELQITFDWLVSLPHEHKI' A
#
# COMPACT_ATOMS: atom_id res chain seq x y z
N ALA A 1 7.68 8.31 -31.95
CA ALA A 1 6.49 8.39 -31.08
C ALA A 1 6.83 8.17 -29.59
N SER A 2 7.62 7.16 -29.21
CA SER A 2 7.86 6.82 -27.79
C SER A 2 8.64 7.84 -26.95
N ARG A 3 9.58 8.59 -27.55
CA ARG A 3 10.36 9.62 -26.80
C ARG A 3 9.50 10.80 -26.35
N LEU A 4 8.52 11.20 -27.15
CA LEU A 4 7.62 12.30 -26.82
C LEU A 4 6.59 11.90 -25.75
N TYR A 5 6.07 10.67 -25.80
CA TYR A 5 5.15 10.16 -24.78
C TYR A 5 5.80 10.09 -23.39
N ASN A 6 7.03 9.57 -23.29
CA ASN A 6 7.78 9.52 -22.03
C ASN A 6 8.13 10.91 -21.48
N THR A 7 8.31 11.90 -22.34
CA THR A 7 8.63 13.27 -21.89
C THR A 7 7.38 13.96 -21.34
N LEU A 8 6.23 13.76 -21.99
CA LEU A 8 4.95 14.35 -21.56
C LEU A 8 4.37 13.67 -20.32
N SER A 9 4.59 12.37 -20.13
CA SER A 9 4.16 11.65 -18.92
C SER A 9 4.93 12.06 -17.67
N GLN A 10 6.18 12.54 -17.80
CA GLN A 10 6.96 13.09 -16.68
C GLN A 10 6.59 14.55 -16.33
N GLN A 11 5.91 15.26 -17.24
CA GLN A 11 5.60 16.69 -17.08
C GLN A 11 4.17 16.98 -16.63
N LEU A 12 3.26 16.02 -16.71
CA LEU A 12 1.94 16.18 -16.12
C LEU A 12 2.07 16.03 -14.60
N PRO A 13 1.58 16.99 -13.79
CA PRO A 13 1.48 16.77 -12.36
C PRO A 13 0.74 15.45 -12.12
N ARG A 14 1.22 14.62 -11.17
CA ARG A 14 0.47 13.44 -10.72
C ARG A 14 -1.00 13.85 -10.58
N PRO A 15 -1.96 13.07 -11.10
CA PRO A 15 -3.37 13.43 -11.01
C PRO A 15 -3.67 13.86 -9.57
N LEU A 16 -4.36 15.00 -9.41
CA LEU A 16 -4.54 15.70 -8.13
C LEU A 16 -5.12 14.85 -6.99
N SER A 17 -5.64 13.66 -7.30
CA SER A 17 -6.03 12.64 -6.34
C SER A 17 -5.04 11.48 -6.36
N SER A 18 -4.02 11.54 -5.50
CA SER A 18 -3.32 10.34 -5.06
C SER A 18 -4.27 9.53 -4.17
N PRO A 19 -4.75 8.35 -4.58
CA PRO A 19 -5.75 7.64 -3.81
C PRO A 19 -5.14 7.14 -2.49
N ILE A 20 -5.85 7.40 -1.39
CA ILE A 20 -5.56 6.83 -0.06
C ILE A 20 -6.31 5.51 0.04
N CYS A 21 -5.61 4.44 0.37
CA CYS A 21 -6.20 3.14 0.67
C CYS A 21 -6.28 2.96 2.18
N THR A 22 -7.47 2.64 2.68
CA THR A 22 -7.71 2.40 4.12
C THR A 22 -8.19 0.97 4.33
N ILE A 23 -7.52 0.23 5.21
CA ILE A 23 -7.87 -1.15 5.60
C ILE A 23 -7.82 -1.30 7.12
N SER A 24 -8.37 -2.40 7.65
CA SER A 24 -8.40 -2.71 9.09
C SER A 24 -8.69 -4.19 9.30
N ASP A 25 -8.49 -4.67 10.53
CA ASP A 25 -8.99 -5.97 11.02
C ASP A 25 -8.50 -7.17 10.18
N THR A 26 -7.25 -7.11 9.71
CA THR A 26 -6.71 -8.18 8.85
C THR A 26 -6.39 -9.46 9.62
N HIS A 27 -6.08 -9.38 10.91
CA HIS A 27 -5.74 -10.54 11.77
C HIS A 27 -4.84 -11.59 11.06
N ASN A 28 -3.68 -11.16 10.56
CA ASN A 28 -2.72 -11.98 9.78
C ASN A 28 -3.18 -12.45 8.38
N ALA A 29 -4.35 -12.05 7.89
CA ALA A 29 -4.79 -12.41 6.55
C ALA A 29 -3.99 -11.68 5.46
N ASP A 30 -3.53 -12.43 4.47
CA ASP A 30 -2.98 -11.85 3.24
C ASP A 30 -4.12 -11.45 2.31
N ILE A 31 -4.40 -10.15 2.25
CA ILE A 31 -5.40 -9.54 1.37
C ILE A 31 -4.79 -8.76 0.21
N SER A 32 -3.50 -8.99 -0.13
CA SER A 32 -2.74 -8.17 -1.08
C SER A 32 -3.45 -8.00 -2.43
N ALA A 33 -4.14 -9.03 -2.91
CA ALA A 33 -4.89 -9.00 -4.16
C ALA A 33 -6.14 -8.10 -4.14
N LEU A 34 -6.64 -7.74 -2.96
CA LEU A 34 -7.82 -6.89 -2.75
C LEU A 34 -7.44 -5.42 -2.53
N ILE A 35 -6.16 -5.13 -2.27
CA ILE A 35 -5.71 -3.78 -1.96
C ILE A 35 -5.50 -3.00 -3.29
N PRO A 36 -6.29 -1.93 -3.55
CA PRO A 36 -6.09 -1.11 -4.73
C PRO A 36 -4.76 -0.34 -4.68
N PRO A 37 -4.17 -0.02 -5.85
CA PRO A 37 -2.98 0.81 -5.90
C PRO A 37 -3.26 2.22 -5.37
N GLY A 38 -2.29 2.80 -4.67
CA GLY A 38 -2.34 4.18 -4.20
C GLY A 38 -1.03 4.64 -3.58
N ASP A 39 -0.94 5.93 -3.28
CA ASP A 39 0.30 6.52 -2.76
C ASP A 39 0.43 6.26 -1.25
N ILE A 40 -0.70 6.18 -0.54
CA ILE A 40 -0.75 5.98 0.91
C ILE A 40 -1.64 4.79 1.23
N LEU A 41 -1.13 3.84 2.02
CA LEU A 41 -1.91 2.82 2.70
C LEU A 41 -2.01 3.18 4.19
N ILE A 42 -3.20 3.13 4.75
CA ILE A 42 -3.46 3.31 6.19
C ILE A 42 -4.09 2.01 6.71
N HIS A 43 -3.47 1.40 7.71
CA HIS A 43 -4.03 0.27 8.43
C HIS A 43 -4.56 0.71 9.79
N ALA A 44 -5.88 0.64 10.01
CA ALA A 44 -6.54 1.31 11.13
C ALA A 44 -6.59 0.52 12.46
N GLY A 45 -6.13 -0.72 12.49
CA GLY A 45 -6.07 -1.53 13.72
C GLY A 45 -6.23 -3.03 13.44
N ASP A 46 -5.98 -3.87 14.44
CA ASP A 46 -6.18 -5.32 14.38
C ASP A 46 -5.40 -6.05 13.26
N LEU A 47 -4.13 -5.67 13.13
CA LEU A 47 -3.19 -6.24 12.14
C LEU A 47 -2.91 -7.74 12.40
N THR A 48 -2.81 -8.12 13.67
CA THR A 48 -2.46 -9.49 14.13
C THR A 48 -3.59 -10.12 14.94
N HIS A 49 -3.60 -11.46 15.03
CA HIS A 49 -4.56 -12.21 15.83
C HIS A 49 -4.23 -12.18 17.32
N SER A 50 -2.97 -12.42 17.70
CA SER A 50 -2.54 -12.52 19.11
C SER A 50 -1.48 -11.50 19.51
N GLY A 51 -0.93 -10.73 18.55
CA GLY A 51 0.09 -9.70 18.81
C GLY A 51 1.46 -10.27 19.17
N THR A 52 1.74 -11.52 18.81
CA THR A 52 3.04 -12.13 19.13
C THR A 52 4.17 -11.48 18.32
N PRO A 53 5.42 -11.47 18.80
CA PRO A 53 6.55 -10.93 18.03
C PRO A 53 6.71 -11.58 16.64
N HIS A 54 6.41 -12.87 16.53
CA HIS A 54 6.44 -13.59 15.26
C HIS A 54 5.34 -13.12 14.30
N GLU A 55 4.10 -12.94 14.78
CA GLU A 55 3.01 -12.40 13.99
C GLU A 55 3.28 -10.97 13.53
N LEU A 56 3.86 -10.13 14.40
CA LEU A 56 4.26 -8.78 14.06
C LEU A 56 5.32 -8.78 12.96
N GLN A 57 6.32 -9.65 13.01
CA GLN A 57 7.33 -9.73 11.96
C GLN A 57 6.72 -10.09 10.61
N ILE A 58 5.88 -11.14 10.56
CA ILE A 58 5.21 -11.57 9.33
C ILE A 58 4.32 -10.48 8.75
N THR A 59 3.51 -9.83 9.59
CA THR A 59 2.59 -8.78 9.15
C THR A 59 3.33 -7.52 8.72
N PHE A 60 4.46 -7.19 9.34
CA PHE A 60 5.31 -6.09 8.92
C PHE A 60 6.01 -6.38 7.58
N ASP A 61 6.55 -7.59 7.40
CA ASP A 61 7.14 -8.03 6.13
C ASP A 61 6.10 -7.98 5.00
N TRP A 62 4.87 -8.41 5.28
CA TRP A 62 3.73 -8.25 4.37
C TRP A 62 3.45 -6.78 4.05
N LEU A 63 3.31 -5.92 5.05
CA LEU A 63 3.01 -4.49 4.85
C LEU A 63 4.09 -3.80 3.99
N VAL A 64 5.37 -4.11 4.23
CA VAL A 64 6.51 -3.57 3.48
C VAL A 64 6.48 -4.02 2.01
N SER A 65 6.01 -5.24 1.73
CA SER A 65 5.93 -5.80 0.38
C SER A 65 4.93 -5.08 -0.53
N LEU A 66 3.96 -4.34 0.03
CA LEU A 66 2.93 -3.65 -0.73
C LEU A 66 3.52 -2.45 -1.50
N PRO A 67 2.97 -2.14 -2.71
CA PRO A 67 3.57 -1.17 -3.63
C PRO A 67 3.38 0.30 -3.24
N HIS A 68 2.60 0.60 -2.19
CA HIS A 68 2.30 1.97 -1.75
C HIS A 68 3.57 2.69 -1.27
N GLU A 69 3.73 3.96 -1.65
CA GLU A 69 4.89 4.79 -1.31
C GLU A 69 4.98 5.02 0.21
N HIS A 70 3.83 5.27 0.84
CA HIS A 70 3.71 5.48 2.28
C HIS A 70 2.79 4.44 2.92
N LYS A 71 3.14 3.98 4.12
CA LYS A 71 2.33 3.11 4.97
C LYS A 71 2.22 3.73 6.36
N ILE A 72 1.00 3.80 6.91
CA ILE A 72 0.68 4.34 8.23
C ILE A 72 -0.06 3.28 9.05
#